data_AF-A0A0C9Y8J4-F1
#
_entry.id   AF-A0A0C9Y8J4-F1
#
_cell.length_a   1.000
_cell.length_b   1.000
_cell.length_c   1.000
_cell.angle_alpha   90.00
_cell.angle_beta   90.00
_cell.angle_gamma   90.00
#
_symmetry.space_group_name_H-M   'P 1'
#
loop_
_entity.id
_entity.type
_entity.pdbx_description
1 polymer ?
#
loop_
_entity_poly.entity_id
_entity_poly.type
_entity_poly.pdbx_seq_one_letter_code
_entity_poly.pdbx_strand_id
1 'polypeptide(L)' 'SGGLKPTTEELIAQCPRFRVLVVGKTGVGKSSLIDRVFGTSTAGVADDKPGEAMIEKELISSQNDRFILHDSK' A
#
# COMPACT_ATOMS: atom_id res chain seq x y z
N SER A 1 1.01 36.16 -15.62
CA SER A 1 -0.14 35.88 -14.73
C SER A 1 0.03 34.49 -14.14
N GLY A 2 0.71 34.37 -12.99
CA GLY A 2 0.88 33.08 -12.33
C GLY A 2 -0.40 32.72 -11.60
N GLY A 3 -1.12 31.70 -12.06
CA GLY A 3 -2.29 31.18 -11.37
C GLY A 3 -1.91 30.56 -10.02
N LEU A 4 -2.83 30.61 -9.05
CA LEU A 4 -2.69 29.88 -7.78
C LEU A 4 -2.57 28.39 -8.08
N LYS A 5 -1.50 27.77 -7.57
CA LYS A 5 -1.39 26.31 -7.61
C LYS A 5 -2.38 25.69 -6.61
N PRO A 6 -3.11 24.63 -6.99
CA PRO A 6 -3.88 23.85 -6.05
C PRO A 6 -2.99 23.34 -4.91
N THR A 7 -3.44 23.49 -3.66
CA THR A 7 -2.73 22.98 -2.48
C THR A 7 -2.44 21.48 -2.59
N THR A 8 -3.32 20.72 -3.26
CA THR A 8 -3.11 19.30 -3.51
C THR A 8 -1.83 19.03 -4.32
N GLU A 9 -1.51 19.85 -5.32
CA GLU A 9 -0.28 19.69 -6.13
C GLU A 9 0.98 20.00 -5.32
N GLU A 10 0.92 21.02 -4.45
CA GLU A 10 2.03 21.35 -3.55
C GLU A 10 2.29 20.24 -2.52
N LEU A 11 1.24 19.69 -1.92
CA LEU A 11 1.34 18.56 -0.99
C LEU A 11 1.92 17.31 -1.67
N ILE A 12 1.46 17.04 -2.89
CA ILE A 12 1.94 15.95 -3.75
C ILE A 12 3.43 16.10 -4.10
N ALA A 13 3.91 17.34 -4.29
CA ALA A 13 5.31 17.59 -4.61
C ALA A 13 6.23 17.39 -3.39
N GLN A 14 5.74 17.73 -2.19
CA GLN A 14 6.47 17.52 -0.94
C GLN A 14 6.48 16.04 -0.51
N CYS A 15 5.38 15.32 -0.76
CA CYS A 15 5.23 13.91 -0.44
C CYS A 15 4.83 13.13 -1.69
N PRO A 16 5.80 12.73 -2.54
CA PRO A 16 5.49 12.04 -3.77
C PRO A 16 4.90 10.65 -3.53
N ARG A 17 5.20 10.02 -2.39
CA ARG A 17 4.67 8.72 -1.97
C ARG A 17 4.24 8.70 -0.51
N PHE A 18 3.05 8.19 -0.26
CA PHE A 18 2.50 7.95 1.08
C PHE A 18 2.73 6.49 1.48
N ARG A 19 3.19 6.26 2.71
CA ARG A 19 3.33 4.92 3.28
C ARG A 19 2.07 4.57 4.08
N VAL A 20 1.55 3.36 3.87
CA VAL A 20 0.39 2.82 4.58
C VAL A 20 0.77 1.48 5.20
N LEU A 21 0.58 1.33 6.51
CA LEU A 21 0.73 0.06 7.20
C LEU A 21 -0.65 -0.54 7.46
N VAL A 22 -0.88 -1.76 6.96
CA VAL A 22 -2.09 -2.54 7.22
C VAL A 22 -1.85 -3.43 8.43
N VAL A 23 -2.66 -3.25 9.48
CA VAL A 23 -2.53 -3.98 10.75
C VAL A 23 -3.80 -4.78 11.06
N GLY A 24 -3.62 -5.93 11.71
CA GLY A 24 -4.74 -6.78 12.14
C GLY A 24 -4.26 -8.18 12.53
N LYS A 25 -5.12 -8.94 13.20
CA LYS A 25 -4.81 -10.31 13.64
C LYS A 25 -4.39 -11.18 12.47
N THR A 26 -3.55 -12.19 12.71
CA THR A 26 -3.20 -13.18 11.70
C THR A 26 -4.45 -13.90 11.18
N GLY A 27 -4.54 -14.11 9.87
CA GLY A 27 -5.67 -14.81 9.23
C GLY A 27 -6.92 -13.96 8.95
N VAL A 28 -6.95 -12.66 9.29
CA VAL A 28 -8.13 -11.79 9.03
C VAL A 28 -8.29 -11.35 7.57
N GLY A 29 -7.40 -11.79 6.67
CA GLY A 29 -7.46 -11.46 5.24
C GLY A 29 -6.77 -10.16 4.83
N LYS A 30 -5.79 -9.66 5.60
CA LYS A 30 -5.02 -8.44 5.28
C LYS A 30 -4.38 -8.51 3.88
N SER A 31 -3.66 -9.59 3.59
CA SER A 31 -3.00 -9.80 2.31
C SER A 31 -3.99 -9.88 1.15
N SER A 32 -5.14 -10.54 1.35
CA SER A 32 -6.24 -10.55 0.36
C SER A 32 -6.83 -9.17 0.11
N LEU A 33 -7.00 -8.35 1.15
CA LEU A 33 -7.43 -6.95 1.01
C LEU A 33 -6.40 -6.14 0.23
N ILE A 34 -5.12 -6.30 0.56
CA ILE A 34 -4.01 -5.60 -0.11
C ILE A 34 -4.01 -5.91 -1.61
N ASP A 35 -4.05 -7.19 -1.97
CA ASP A 35 -4.07 -7.63 -3.36
C ASP A 35 -5.29 -7.11 -4.12
N ARG A 36 -6.48 -7.16 -3.51
CA ARG A 36 -7.73 -6.79 -4.17
C ARG A 36 -7.86 -5.27 -4.37
N VAL A 37 -7.46 -4.49 -3.38
CA VAL A 37 -7.63 -3.03 -3.39
C VAL A 37 -6.49 -2.34 -4.14
N PHE A 38 -5.27 -2.82 -3.98
CA PHE A 38 -4.09 -2.16 -4.52
C PHE A 38 -3.53 -2.86 -5.75
N GLY A 39 -4.06 -4.02 -6.15
CA GLY A 39 -3.62 -4.72 -7.36
C GLY A 39 -2.15 -5.13 -7.32
N THR A 40 -1.59 -5.27 -6.13
CA THR A 40 -0.25 -5.79 -5.91
C THR A 40 -0.38 -7.30 -6.07
N SER A 41 -0.08 -7.90 -7.22
CA SER A 41 -0.20 -9.36 -7.43
C SER A 41 0.83 -10.19 -6.64
N THR A 42 1.23 -9.71 -5.46
CA THR A 42 2.43 -10.08 -4.71
C THR A 42 2.17 -10.44 -3.24
N ALA A 43 1.00 -10.15 -2.65
CA ALA A 43 0.75 -10.66 -1.31
C ALA A 43 0.44 -12.16 -1.49
N GLY A 44 1.42 -13.00 -1.16
CA GLY A 44 1.31 -14.45 -1.32
C GLY A 44 0.19 -15.03 -0.46
N VAL A 45 -1.03 -15.00 -0.98
CA VAL A 45 -2.18 -15.72 -0.44
C VAL A 45 -1.89 -17.19 -0.68
N ALA A 46 -1.25 -17.82 0.30
CA ALA A 46 -1.11 -19.27 0.33
C ALA A 46 -2.44 -19.84 0.81
N ASP A 47 -3.13 -20.56 -0.07
CA ASP A 47 -4.26 -21.40 0.33
C ASP A 47 -3.73 -22.38 1.40
N ASP A 48 -4.33 -22.34 2.60
CA ASP A 48 -4.08 -23.24 3.73
C ASP A 48 -2.89 -22.96 4.68
N LYS A 49 -2.22 -21.80 4.61
CA LYS A 49 -1.24 -21.38 5.64
C LYS A 49 -1.45 -19.94 6.12
N PRO A 50 -1.11 -19.62 7.38
CA PRO A 50 -1.04 -18.23 7.82
C PRO A 50 -0.14 -17.44 6.87
N GLY A 51 -0.66 -16.32 6.34
CA GLY A 51 0.11 -15.45 5.44
C GLY A 51 1.38 -14.96 6.13
N GLU A 52 2.48 -14.95 5.38
CA GLU A 52 3.75 -14.36 5.84
C GLU A 52 3.83 -12.90 5.43
N ALA A 53 4.08 -12.03 6.41
CA ALA A 53 4.23 -10.60 6.21
C ALA A 53 5.52 -10.09 6.86
N MET A 54 6.16 -9.13 6.21
CA MET A 54 7.33 -8.41 6.71
C MET A 54 7.03 -6.92 6.59
N ILE A 55 7.01 -6.23 7.73
CA ILE A 55 6.71 -4.78 7.76
C ILE A 55 7.70 -4.00 6.89
N GLU A 56 8.97 -4.41 6.84
CA GLU A 56 9.98 -3.73 6.02
C GLU A 56 9.81 -3.96 4.51
N LYS A 57 8.98 -4.92 4.09
CA LYS A 57 8.75 -5.20 2.67
C LYS A 57 7.78 -4.15 2.10
N GLU A 58 8.23 -3.45 1.07
CA GLU A 58 7.41 -2.52 0.30
C GLU A 58 6.55 -3.29 -0.73
N LEU A 59 5.25 -3.03 -0.70
CA LEU A 59 4.29 -3.48 -1.71
C LEU A 59 3.89 -2.26 -2.54
N ILE A 60 4.34 -2.23 -3.79
CA ILE A 60 4.11 -1.11 -4.72
C ILE A 60 3.13 -1.57 -5.78
N SER A 61 2.04 -0.81 -5.96
CA SER A 61 1.09 -1.04 -7.03
C SER A 61 1.61 -0.50 -8.35
N SER A 62 1.47 -1.25 -9.45
CA SER A 62 1.67 -0.73 -10.80
C SER A 62 0.57 0.24 -11.24
N GLN A 63 -0.59 0.23 -10.56
CA GLN A 63 -1.75 1.06 -10.89
C GLN A 63 -1.73 2.41 -10.16
N ASN A 64 -0.98 2.51 -9.06
CA ASN A 64 -0.84 3.74 -8.30
C ASN A 64 0.50 3.77 -7.56
N ASP A 65 1.45 4.54 -8.10
CA ASP A 65 2.80 4.67 -7.55
C ASP A 65 2.90 5.67 -6.39
N ARG A 66 1.78 6.29 -6.01
CA ARG A 66 1.69 7.24 -4.89
C ARG A 66 1.59 6.56 -3.53
N PHE A 67 1.30 5.27 -3.47
CA PHE A 67 1.21 4.53 -2.22
C PHE A 67 2.28 3.44 -2.16
N ILE A 68 2.90 3.31 -0.99
CA ILE A 68 3.72 2.16 -0.61
C ILE A 68 2.99 1.47 0.53
N LEU A 69 2.65 0.20 0.35
CA LEU A 69 1.98 -0.59 1.36
C LEU A 69 2.97 -1.47 2.13
N HIS A 70 2.68 -1.62 3.42
CA HIS A 70 3.36 -2.51 4.33
C HIS A 70 2.30 -3.39 5.02
N ASP A 71 2.60 -4.69 5.19
CA ASP A 71 1.72 -5.65 5.85
C ASP A 71 2.32 -6.06 7.19
N SER A 72 1.51 -6.03 8.26
CA SER A 72 1.90 -6.56 9.56
C SER A 72 1.79 -8.07 9.59
N LYS A 73 2.59 -8.72 10.43
CA LYS A 73 2.31 -10.11 10.83
C LYS A 73 0.92 -10.24 11.47
#